data_AF-A0A7D7QWC3-F1
#
_entry.id   AF-A0A7D7QWC3-F1
#
_cell.length_a   1.000
_cell.length_b   1.000
_cell.length_c   1.000
_cell.angle_alpha   90.00
_cell.angle_beta   90.00
_cell.angle_gamma   90.00
#
_symmetry.space_group_name_H-M   'P 1'
#
loop_
_entity.id
_entity.type
_entity.pdbx_description
1 polymer ?
#
loop_
_entity_poly.entity_id
_entity_poly.type
_entity_poly.pdbx_seq_one_letter_code
_entity_poly.pdbx_strand_id
1 'polypeptide(L)'
;MGKFHTLFKISGKVGGYVYYVLNGKQVVRKAAGKRKGAKTKGEEERVLYNTEFGRASAAGKVLRQAVAEELLKLNDRYLYQRVNRLMLQLRSFDPCAPGERTVAGGLDTIDGQALLAGFHFHKKHAAFPKLLSAKRKGTQIRIEVSEVSHRPMELLEVQINFNKGVFRKHSHSYPDGIAEREVIVKRQFRSRKGFTDLVMISGDGFLQGAVILESY
;
A
#
# COMPACT_ATOMS: atom_id res chain seq x y z
N MET A 1 -4.06 20.51 -20.91
CA MET A 1 -2.70 20.62 -20.32
C MET A 1 -1.75 20.88 -21.47
N GLY A 2 -0.81 21.82 -21.33
CA GLY A 2 0.12 22.18 -22.40
C GLY A 2 1.58 22.01 -21.97
N LYS A 3 2.45 21.64 -22.92
CA LYS A 3 3.90 21.74 -22.75
C LYS A 3 4.29 23.20 -22.96
N PHE A 4 5.18 23.74 -22.13
CA PHE A 4 5.61 25.12 -22.20
C PHE A 4 7.15 25.16 -22.21
N HIS A 5 7.72 25.76 -23.24
CA HIS A 5 9.16 25.96 -23.35
C HIS A 5 9.49 27.39 -22.92
N THR A 6 10.39 27.54 -21.96
CA THR A 6 10.78 28.82 -21.38
C THR A 6 12.28 28.85 -21.17
N LEU A 7 12.89 30.02 -21.40
CA LEU A 7 14.31 30.28 -21.15
C LEU A 7 14.65 30.27 -19.65
N PHE A 8 13.65 30.45 -18.77
CA PHE A 8 13.80 30.47 -17.31
C PHE A 8 12.92 29.41 -16.62
N LYS A 9 13.34 28.92 -15.45
CA LYS A 9 12.52 28.00 -14.63
C LYS A 9 11.44 28.79 -13.90
N ILE A 10 10.21 28.76 -14.41
CA ILE A 10 9.03 29.33 -13.74
C ILE A 10 8.30 28.20 -13.01
N SER A 11 7.95 28.43 -11.75
CA SER A 11 7.12 27.54 -10.93
C SER A 11 6.16 28.36 -10.09
N GLY A 12 4.91 27.92 -9.98
CA GLY A 12 3.89 28.60 -9.19
C GLY A 12 2.69 29.05 -10.01
N LYS A 13 1.80 29.82 -9.39
CA LYS A 13 0.58 30.32 -10.02
C LYS A 13 0.82 31.73 -10.57
N VAL A 14 0.57 31.91 -11.86
CA VAL A 14 0.62 33.22 -12.52
C VAL A 14 -0.73 33.44 -13.21
N GLY A 15 -1.48 34.43 -12.74
CA GLY A 15 -2.85 34.69 -13.17
C GLY A 15 -3.75 33.45 -13.08
N GLY A 16 -4.35 33.09 -14.21
CA GLY A 16 -5.23 31.92 -14.35
C GLY A 16 -4.50 30.60 -14.62
N TYR A 17 -3.18 30.53 -14.49
CA TYR A 17 -2.37 29.37 -14.86
C TYR A 17 -1.44 28.93 -13.73
N VAL A 18 -1.15 27.63 -13.68
CA VAL A 18 -0.21 27.01 -12.73
C VAL A 18 0.90 26.35 -13.53
N TYR A 19 2.12 26.77 -13.28
CA TYR A 19 3.37 26.30 -13.89
C TYR A 19 4.08 25.37 -12.93
N TYR A 20 4.51 24.21 -13.43
CA TYR A 20 5.23 23.22 -12.65
C TYR A 20 6.05 22.32 -13.56
N VAL A 21 7.02 21.60 -12.97
CA VAL A 21 7.80 20.61 -13.68
C VAL A 21 7.14 19.24 -13.52
N LEU A 22 6.84 18.59 -14.64
CA LEU A 22 6.37 17.21 -14.69
C LEU A 22 7.36 16.38 -15.50
N ASN A 23 7.96 15.36 -14.88
CA ASN A 23 8.95 14.48 -15.50
C ASN A 23 10.11 15.26 -16.17
N GLY A 24 10.63 16.27 -15.46
CA GLY A 24 11.72 17.14 -15.96
C GLY A 24 11.29 18.15 -17.03
N LYS A 25 10.03 18.13 -17.48
CA LYS A 25 9.51 19.06 -18.49
C LYS A 25 8.62 20.12 -17.86
N GLN A 26 8.77 21.36 -18.32
CA GLN A 26 7.89 22.45 -17.91
C GLN A 26 6.50 22.25 -18.52
N VAL A 27 5.50 22.31 -17.65
CA VAL A 27 4.09 22.14 -18.01
C VAL A 27 3.25 23.24 -17.39
N VAL A 28 2.17 23.57 -18.09
CA VAL A 28 1.19 24.56 -17.62
C VAL A 28 -0.21 23.96 -17.64
N ARG A 29 -0.96 24.26 -16.59
CA ARG A 29 -2.40 23.99 -16.53
C ARG A 29 -3.16 25.27 -16.21
N LYS A 30 -4.37 25.41 -16.75
CA LYS A 30 -5.30 26.45 -16.31
C LYS A 30 -5.71 26.13 -14.86
N ALA A 31 -5.59 27.11 -13.98
CA ALA A 31 -6.10 27.03 -12.62
C ALA A 31 -7.63 26.87 -12.68
N ALA A 32 -8.19 26.04 -11.80
CA ALA A 32 -9.64 25.97 -11.66
C ALA A 32 -10.16 27.35 -11.22
N GLY A 33 -11.13 27.89 -11.94
CA GLY A 33 -11.81 29.12 -11.53
C GLY A 33 -12.64 28.90 -10.26
N LYS A 34 -12.85 29.96 -9.47
CA LYS A 34 -13.83 29.92 -8.37
C LYS A 34 -15.22 29.82 -9.00
N ARG A 35 -15.91 28.69 -8.82
CA ARG A 35 -17.29 28.53 -9.29
C ARG A 35 -18.24 29.23 -8.32
N LYS A 36 -19.23 29.95 -8.84
CA LYS A 36 -20.35 30.52 -8.07
C LYS A 36 -21.57 29.60 -8.23
N GLY A 37 -22.32 29.37 -7.16
CA GLY A 37 -23.53 28.54 -7.15
C GLY A 37 -23.38 27.18 -6.44
N ALA A 38 -24.50 26.46 -6.28
CA ALA A 38 -24.55 25.13 -5.69
C ALA A 38 -23.89 24.08 -6.61
N LYS A 39 -23.36 23.00 -6.01
CA LYS A 39 -22.82 21.86 -6.78
C LYS A 39 -23.97 21.08 -7.42
N THR A 40 -23.71 20.56 -8.62
CA THR A 40 -24.56 19.54 -9.23
C THR A 40 -24.36 18.19 -8.52
N LYS A 41 -25.34 17.27 -8.61
CA LYS A 41 -25.22 15.92 -8.02
C LYS A 41 -23.95 15.18 -8.48
N GLY A 42 -23.63 15.22 -9.78
CA GLY A 42 -22.41 14.59 -10.29
C GLY A 42 -21.11 15.22 -9.76
N GLU A 43 -21.13 16.50 -9.40
CA GLU A 43 -19.98 17.14 -8.76
C GLU A 43 -19.85 16.76 -7.28
N GLU A 44 -20.96 16.56 -6.58
CA GLU A 44 -20.99 16.05 -5.21
C GLU A 44 -20.41 14.64 -5.15
N GLU A 45 -20.88 13.73 -6.02
CA GLU A 45 -20.35 12.37 -6.16
C GLU A 45 -18.85 12.38 -6.46
N ARG A 46 -18.40 13.26 -7.36
CA ARG A 46 -16.97 13.40 -7.69
C ARG A 46 -16.14 13.86 -6.49
N VAL A 47 -16.67 14.70 -5.62
CA VAL A 47 -15.97 15.14 -4.40
C VAL A 47 -15.82 13.99 -3.42
N LEU A 48 -16.85 13.14 -3.26
CA LEU A 48 -16.78 11.93 -2.44
C LEU A 48 -15.69 10.99 -2.95
N TYR A 49 -15.71 10.67 -4.25
CA TYR A 49 -14.69 9.83 -4.88
C TYR A 49 -13.27 10.40 -4.75
N ASN A 50 -13.09 11.71 -4.97
CA ASN A 50 -11.78 12.36 -4.82
C ASN A 50 -11.26 12.30 -3.38
N THR A 51 -12.15 12.37 -2.40
CA THR A 51 -11.81 12.26 -0.97
C THR A 51 -11.29 10.86 -0.66
N GLU A 52 -12.01 9.82 -1.09
CA GLU A 52 -11.56 8.44 -0.95
C GLU A 52 -10.24 8.17 -1.68
N PHE A 53 -10.08 8.70 -2.89
CA PHE A 53 -8.84 8.60 -3.67
C PHE A 53 -7.65 9.21 -2.91
N GLY A 54 -7.86 10.36 -2.26
CA GLY A 54 -6.86 11.00 -1.41
C GLY A 54 -6.44 10.11 -0.23
N ARG A 55 -7.40 9.50 0.46
CA ARG A 55 -7.14 8.55 1.56
C ARG A 55 -6.39 7.30 1.07
N ALA A 56 -6.80 6.71 -0.04
CA ALA A 56 -6.13 5.57 -0.64
C ALA A 56 -4.68 5.90 -1.07
N SER A 57 -4.45 7.09 -1.61
CA SER A 57 -3.10 7.56 -1.96
C SER A 57 -2.21 7.73 -0.73
N ALA A 58 -2.76 8.28 0.36
CA ALA A 58 -2.05 8.39 1.64
C ALA A 58 -1.76 7.01 2.24
N ALA A 59 -2.71 6.07 2.16
CA ALA A 59 -2.52 4.68 2.58
C ALA A 59 -1.38 4.00 1.81
N GLY A 60 -1.31 4.21 0.50
CA GLY A 60 -0.22 3.69 -0.35
C GLY A 60 1.14 4.33 -0.04
N LYS A 61 1.16 5.57 0.46
CA LYS A 61 2.38 6.20 0.98
C LYS A 61 2.85 5.51 2.26
N VAL A 62 1.99 5.34 3.26
CA VAL A 62 2.39 4.74 4.55
C VAL A 62 2.82 3.28 4.39
N LEU A 63 2.15 2.49 3.53
CA LEU A 63 2.58 1.12 3.23
C LEU A 63 4.00 1.09 2.65
N ARG A 64 4.28 1.95 1.64
CA ARG A 64 5.62 2.01 1.03
C ARG A 64 6.69 2.49 2.00
N GLN A 65 6.34 3.36 2.96
CA GLN A 65 7.26 3.76 4.02
C GLN A 65 7.51 2.62 5.00
N ALA A 66 6.48 1.83 5.32
CA ALA A 66 6.58 0.69 6.22
C ALA A 66 7.47 -0.44 5.69
N VAL A 67 7.56 -0.61 4.37
CA VAL A 67 8.42 -1.62 3.73
C VAL A 67 9.49 -1.00 2.81
N ALA A 68 9.97 0.21 3.13
CA ALA A 68 10.85 0.96 2.23
C ALA A 68 12.17 0.24 1.92
N GLU A 69 12.77 -0.41 2.91
CA GLU A 69 14.04 -1.14 2.81
C GLU A 69 13.91 -2.32 1.83
N GLU A 70 12.80 -3.03 1.88
CA GLU A 70 12.49 -4.17 1.04
C GLU A 70 12.19 -3.71 -0.39
N LEU A 71 11.45 -2.62 -0.55
CA LEU A 71 11.12 -2.06 -1.86
C LEU A 71 12.35 -1.54 -2.62
N LEU A 72 13.37 -1.04 -1.91
CA LEU A 72 14.64 -0.62 -2.52
C LEU A 72 15.34 -1.80 -3.19
N LYS A 73 15.27 -3.01 -2.60
CA LYS A 73 15.87 -4.23 -3.15
C LYS A 73 15.20 -4.68 -4.47
N LEU A 74 13.92 -4.34 -4.67
CA LEU A 74 13.17 -4.77 -5.86
C LEU A 74 13.47 -3.95 -7.13
N ASN A 75 14.00 -2.73 -7.01
CA ASN A 75 14.32 -1.83 -8.13
C ASN A 75 13.22 -1.73 -9.23
N ASP A 76 11.95 -1.68 -8.83
CA ASP A 76 10.82 -1.67 -9.76
C ASP A 76 10.28 -0.25 -10.01
N ARG A 77 10.57 0.29 -11.20
CA ARG A 77 10.14 1.64 -11.61
C ARG A 77 8.63 1.87 -11.63
N TYR A 78 7.82 0.82 -11.69
CA TYR A 78 6.35 0.91 -11.73
C TYR A 78 5.67 0.55 -10.41
N LEU A 79 6.45 0.20 -9.38
CA LEU A 79 5.95 -0.17 -8.06
C LEU A 79 4.94 0.85 -7.51
N TYR A 80 5.26 2.15 -7.60
CA TYR A 80 4.38 3.21 -7.13
C TYR A 80 2.98 3.14 -7.76
N GLN A 81 2.92 2.94 -9.07
CA GLN A 81 1.65 2.87 -9.80
C GLN A 81 0.85 1.63 -9.42
N ARG A 82 1.53 0.49 -9.23
CA ARG A 82 0.88 -0.76 -8.81
C ARG A 82 0.35 -0.69 -7.38
N VAL A 83 1.13 -0.16 -6.44
CA VAL A 83 0.69 0.04 -5.06
C VAL A 83 -0.50 1.00 -5.00
N ASN A 84 -0.48 2.10 -5.75
CA ASN A 84 -1.64 2.99 -5.81
C ASN A 84 -2.90 2.28 -6.34
N ARG A 85 -2.76 1.45 -7.39
CA ARG A 85 -3.87 0.66 -7.91
C ARG A 85 -4.42 -0.32 -6.86
N LEU A 86 -3.53 -1.03 -6.17
CA LEU A 86 -3.88 -1.91 -5.06
C LEU A 86 -4.70 -1.17 -4.00
N MET A 87 -4.25 0.01 -3.55
CA MET A 87 -4.97 0.78 -2.53
C MET A 87 -6.37 1.21 -2.99
N LEU A 88 -6.52 1.59 -4.26
CA LEU A 88 -7.84 1.96 -4.80
C LEU A 88 -8.79 0.77 -4.87
N GLN A 89 -8.28 -0.41 -5.23
CA GLN A 89 -9.04 -1.65 -5.29
C GLN A 89 -9.42 -2.13 -3.88
N LEU A 90 -8.48 -2.10 -2.93
CA LEU A 90 -8.77 -2.40 -1.52
C LEU A 90 -9.87 -1.49 -1.00
N ARG A 91 -9.74 -0.17 -1.20
CA ARG A 91 -10.76 0.79 -0.79
C ARG A 91 -12.14 0.54 -1.44
N SER A 92 -12.23 -0.03 -2.64
CA SER A 92 -13.54 -0.36 -3.23
C SER A 92 -14.22 -1.57 -2.61
N PHE A 93 -13.49 -2.41 -1.87
CA PHE A 93 -14.08 -3.51 -1.11
C PHE A 93 -14.66 -3.08 0.24
N ASP A 94 -14.37 -1.87 0.70
CA ASP A 94 -14.98 -1.34 1.92
C ASP A 94 -16.50 -1.13 1.70
N PRO A 95 -17.36 -1.79 2.50
CA PRO A 95 -18.81 -1.75 2.34
C PRO A 95 -19.44 -0.41 2.74
N CYS A 96 -18.67 0.53 3.30
CA CYS A 96 -19.16 1.87 3.66
C CYS A 96 -19.71 2.65 2.46
N ALA A 97 -20.49 3.68 2.77
CA ALA A 97 -21.06 4.58 1.79
C ALA A 97 -19.97 5.32 0.97
N PRO A 98 -20.26 5.73 -0.28
CA PRO A 98 -19.35 6.56 -1.06
C PRO A 98 -18.93 7.83 -0.30
N GLY A 99 -17.63 8.10 -0.26
CA GLY A 99 -17.01 9.18 0.51
C GLY A 99 -16.45 8.75 1.87
N GLU A 100 -16.86 7.59 2.38
CA GLU A 100 -16.44 7.08 3.70
C GLU A 100 -15.46 5.91 3.60
N ARG A 101 -15.43 5.23 2.45
CA ARG A 101 -14.60 4.04 2.22
C ARG A 101 -13.11 4.29 2.47
N THR A 102 -12.46 3.27 3.00
CA THR A 102 -11.07 3.27 3.44
C THR A 102 -10.34 2.00 2.99
N VAL A 103 -9.00 2.06 2.93
CA VAL A 103 -8.19 0.86 2.68
C VAL A 103 -8.29 -0.13 3.85
N ALA A 104 -8.37 0.36 5.09
CA ALA A 104 -8.49 -0.48 6.27
C ALA A 104 -9.80 -1.28 6.26
N GLY A 105 -10.95 -0.64 6.03
CA GLY A 105 -12.24 -1.34 5.92
C GLY A 105 -12.27 -2.33 4.75
N GLY A 106 -11.59 -2.01 3.64
CA GLY A 106 -11.37 -2.96 2.56
C GLY A 106 -10.59 -4.20 3.00
N LEU A 107 -9.53 -4.03 3.79
CA LEU A 107 -8.71 -5.14 4.33
C LEU A 107 -9.44 -5.95 5.43
N ASP A 108 -10.54 -5.45 5.97
CA ASP A 108 -11.39 -6.21 6.90
C ASP A 108 -12.31 -7.19 6.14
N THR A 109 -12.43 -7.07 4.81
CA THR A 109 -13.22 -7.98 3.97
C THR A 109 -12.40 -9.15 3.42
N ILE A 110 -13.07 -10.27 3.12
CA ILE A 110 -12.45 -11.46 2.52
C ILE A 110 -11.80 -11.10 1.18
N ASP A 111 -12.49 -10.36 0.32
CA ASP A 111 -11.99 -9.98 -1.00
C ASP A 111 -10.75 -9.07 -0.92
N GLY A 112 -10.74 -8.13 0.03
CA GLY A 112 -9.58 -7.27 0.26
C GLY A 112 -8.38 -8.04 0.83
N GLN A 113 -8.62 -8.98 1.74
CA GLN A 113 -7.56 -9.87 2.26
C GLN A 113 -6.96 -10.73 1.15
N ALA A 114 -7.81 -11.32 0.31
CA ALA A 114 -7.39 -12.11 -0.84
C ALA A 114 -6.62 -11.25 -1.88
N LEU A 115 -7.07 -10.02 -2.13
CA LEU A 115 -6.39 -9.09 -3.03
C LEU A 115 -4.98 -8.74 -2.54
N LEU A 116 -4.81 -8.46 -1.24
CA LEU A 116 -3.48 -8.19 -0.67
C LEU A 116 -2.60 -9.45 -0.75
N ALA A 117 -3.13 -10.60 -0.34
CA ALA A 117 -2.42 -11.87 -0.39
C ALA A 117 -1.95 -12.22 -1.82
N GLY A 118 -2.76 -11.93 -2.84
CA GLY A 118 -2.39 -12.14 -4.24
C GLY A 118 -1.45 -11.08 -4.84
N PHE A 119 -1.15 -9.99 -4.12
CA PHE A 119 -0.36 -8.89 -4.66
C PHE A 119 1.15 -9.14 -4.51
N HIS A 120 1.84 -9.14 -5.65
CA HIS A 120 3.30 -9.19 -5.71
C HIS A 120 3.89 -7.79 -5.90
N PHE A 121 4.74 -7.39 -4.96
CA PHE A 121 5.36 -6.06 -4.99
C PHE A 121 6.43 -5.94 -6.06
N HIS A 122 6.97 -7.03 -6.58
CA HIS A 122 7.85 -7.03 -7.75
C HIS A 122 7.13 -7.52 -9.00
N LYS A 123 7.36 -6.87 -10.17
CA LYS A 123 6.73 -7.27 -11.43
C LYS A 123 7.23 -8.63 -11.91
N LYS A 124 8.54 -8.87 -11.72
CA LYS A 124 9.15 -10.14 -12.06
C LYS A 124 8.88 -11.05 -10.88
N HIS A 125 8.10 -12.10 -11.10
CA HIS A 125 7.86 -13.10 -10.08
C HIS A 125 9.13 -13.94 -9.97
N ALA A 126 9.97 -13.62 -8.98
CA ALA A 126 11.02 -14.54 -8.57
C ALA A 126 10.35 -15.81 -8.03
N ALA A 127 10.89 -16.98 -8.39
CA ALA A 127 10.50 -18.22 -7.73
C ALA A 127 10.93 -18.11 -6.26
N PHE A 128 9.97 -17.96 -5.35
CA PHE A 128 10.18 -17.77 -3.92
C PHE A 128 8.94 -18.25 -3.17
N PRO A 129 9.09 -18.76 -1.92
CA PRO A 129 7.94 -19.16 -1.14
C PRO A 129 6.89 -18.07 -1.05
N LYS A 130 5.65 -18.44 -1.32
CA LYS A 130 4.50 -17.56 -1.19
C LYS A 130 3.93 -17.68 0.21
N LEU A 131 3.51 -16.56 0.75
CA LEU A 131 2.71 -16.50 1.96
C LEU A 131 1.29 -17.00 1.63
N LEU A 132 0.86 -18.09 2.28
CA LEU A 132 -0.47 -18.66 2.09
C LEU A 132 -1.44 -18.16 3.16
N SER A 133 -1.02 -18.18 4.43
CA SER A 133 -1.84 -17.70 5.53
C SER A 133 -0.98 -17.20 6.69
N ALA A 134 -1.57 -16.33 7.50
CA ALA A 134 -0.97 -15.82 8.72
C ALA A 134 -2.05 -15.73 9.80
N LYS A 135 -1.89 -16.50 10.87
CA LYS A 135 -2.87 -16.58 11.96
C LYS A 135 -2.22 -16.28 13.29
N ARG A 136 -2.88 -15.49 14.11
CA ARG A 136 -2.49 -15.19 15.47
C ARG A 136 -2.99 -16.29 16.40
N LYS A 137 -2.10 -16.76 17.28
CA LYS A 137 -2.44 -17.67 18.38
C LYS A 137 -1.68 -17.24 19.64
N GLY A 138 -2.37 -16.55 20.55
CA GLY A 138 -1.77 -16.03 21.77
C GLY A 138 -0.64 -15.03 21.52
N THR A 139 0.59 -15.40 21.89
CA THR A 139 1.81 -14.59 21.69
C THR A 139 2.57 -14.94 20.41
N GLN A 140 2.02 -15.82 19.57
CA GLN A 140 2.65 -16.28 18.35
C GLN A 140 1.84 -15.90 17.11
N ILE A 141 2.56 -15.79 15.98
CA ILE A 141 1.98 -15.76 14.65
C ILE A 141 2.41 -17.07 13.97
N ARG A 142 1.43 -17.86 13.52
CA ARG A 142 1.63 -19.04 12.68
C ARG A 142 1.50 -18.62 11.23
N ILE A 143 2.53 -18.89 10.46
CA ILE A 143 2.67 -18.45 9.08
C ILE A 143 2.81 -19.70 8.22
N GLU A 144 1.93 -19.86 7.24
CA GLU A 144 2.00 -20.95 6.30
C GLU A 144 2.55 -20.45 4.97
N VAL A 145 3.53 -21.17 4.41
CA VAL A 145 4.14 -20.87 3.12
C VAL A 145 3.94 -22.01 2.10
N SER A 146 4.07 -21.66 0.82
CA SER A 146 3.88 -22.62 -0.28
C SER A 146 4.94 -23.73 -0.32
N GLU A 147 6.17 -23.41 0.07
CA GLU A 147 7.34 -24.29 -0.02
C GLU A 147 8.42 -23.87 0.99
N VAL A 148 9.37 -24.76 1.26
CA VAL A 148 10.56 -24.46 2.06
C VAL A 148 11.54 -23.59 1.28
N SER A 149 12.47 -22.93 1.96
CA SER A 149 13.52 -22.13 1.31
C SER A 149 14.87 -22.43 1.92
N HIS A 150 15.88 -22.60 1.07
CA HIS A 150 17.29 -22.64 1.46
C HIS A 150 18.03 -21.33 1.12
N ARG A 151 17.26 -20.26 0.91
CA ARG A 151 17.76 -18.91 0.60
C ARG A 151 17.41 -17.95 1.72
N PRO A 152 18.26 -16.93 1.98
CA PRO A 152 18.00 -15.90 2.97
C PRO A 152 16.63 -15.25 2.77
N MET A 153 15.90 -15.07 3.86
CA MET A 153 14.58 -14.45 3.84
C MET A 153 14.27 -13.70 5.14
N GLU A 154 13.26 -12.84 5.08
CA GLU A 154 12.75 -12.10 6.22
C GLU A 154 11.23 -12.24 6.30
N LEU A 155 10.72 -12.41 7.52
CA LEU A 155 9.30 -12.27 7.83
C LEU A 155 9.10 -10.97 8.61
N LEU A 156 8.34 -10.04 8.04
CA LEU A 156 8.12 -8.71 8.60
C LEU A 156 6.75 -8.65 9.26
N GLU A 157 6.72 -8.51 10.58
CA GLU A 157 5.49 -8.14 11.29
C GLU A 157 5.30 -6.62 11.13
N VAL A 158 4.22 -6.20 10.48
CA VAL A 158 3.93 -4.78 10.21
C VAL A 158 2.55 -4.43 10.75
N GLN A 159 2.49 -3.39 11.59
CA GLN A 159 1.23 -2.79 11.99
C GLN A 159 1.09 -1.39 11.40
N ILE A 160 -0.01 -1.14 10.69
CA ILE A 160 -0.26 0.15 10.02
C ILE A 160 -1.59 0.73 10.47
N ASN A 161 -1.59 1.99 10.87
CA ASN A 161 -2.81 2.80 10.94
C ASN A 161 -2.89 3.65 9.68
N PHE A 162 -3.66 3.19 8.69
CA PHE A 162 -3.77 3.84 7.39
C PHE A 162 -4.38 5.25 7.46
N ASN A 163 -5.24 5.50 8.45
CA ASN A 163 -5.90 6.80 8.63
C ASN A 163 -4.97 7.85 9.24
N LYS A 164 -4.10 7.43 10.18
CA LYS A 164 -3.14 8.31 10.85
C LYS A 164 -1.78 8.37 10.15
N GLY A 165 -1.53 7.50 9.17
CA GLY A 165 -0.27 7.45 8.45
C GLY A 165 0.93 7.04 9.32
N VAL A 166 0.68 6.25 10.38
CA VAL A 166 1.72 5.74 11.29
C VAL A 166 1.82 4.23 11.19
N PHE A 167 3.03 3.70 11.38
CA PHE A 167 3.29 2.27 11.35
C PHE A 167 4.37 1.88 12.36
N ARG A 168 4.45 0.59 12.65
CA ARG A 168 5.59 -0.06 13.31
C ARG A 168 5.88 -1.38 12.62
N LYS A 169 7.16 -1.77 12.56
CA LYS A 169 7.59 -3.00 11.92
C LYS A 169 8.64 -3.73 12.77
N HIS A 170 8.70 -5.04 12.64
CA HIS A 170 9.76 -5.88 13.18
C HIS A 170 10.13 -6.96 12.15
N SER A 171 11.43 -7.26 12.01
CA SER A 171 11.94 -8.29 11.09
C SER A 171 12.37 -9.53 11.87
N HIS A 172 11.86 -10.68 11.45
CA HIS A 172 12.38 -12.00 11.81
C HIS A 172 13.28 -12.48 10.67
N SER A 173 14.58 -12.56 10.93
CA SER A 173 15.58 -12.93 9.93
C SER A 173 15.81 -14.44 9.89
N TYR A 174 15.89 -14.97 8.67
CA TYR A 174 16.15 -16.37 8.36
C TYR A 174 17.30 -16.44 7.34
N PRO A 175 18.57 -16.33 7.77
CA PRO A 175 19.72 -16.27 6.86
C PRO A 175 19.86 -17.53 6.00
N ASP A 176 19.49 -18.69 6.54
CA ASP A 176 19.56 -19.98 5.82
C ASP A 176 18.20 -20.39 5.21
N GLY A 177 17.19 -19.53 5.31
CA GLY A 177 15.81 -19.81 4.92
C GLY A 177 15.02 -20.57 5.98
N ILE A 178 14.01 -21.32 5.54
CA ILE A 178 13.05 -22.05 6.39
C ILE A 178 12.99 -23.51 5.97
N ALA A 179 13.11 -24.42 6.94
CA ALA A 179 13.11 -25.87 6.71
C ALA A 179 11.71 -26.49 6.73
N GLU A 180 10.70 -25.75 7.21
CA GLU A 180 9.32 -26.19 7.34
C GLU A 180 8.37 -25.20 6.66
N ARG A 181 7.20 -25.70 6.24
CA ARG A 181 6.16 -24.88 5.61
C ARG A 181 5.30 -24.13 6.62
N GLU A 182 5.29 -24.55 7.88
CA GLU A 182 4.68 -23.80 8.98
C GLU A 182 5.81 -23.12 9.76
N VAL A 183 5.78 -21.79 9.83
CA VAL A 183 6.74 -20.99 10.57
C VAL A 183 6.02 -20.32 11.73
N ILE A 184 6.54 -20.52 12.94
CA ILE A 184 5.98 -19.93 14.16
C ILE A 184 6.94 -18.85 14.66
N VAL A 185 6.46 -17.60 14.69
CA VAL A 185 7.22 -16.47 15.23
C VAL A 185 6.58 -15.92 16.49
N LYS A 186 7.41 -15.46 17.44
CA LYS A 186 6.94 -14.71 18.60
C LYS A 186 6.55 -13.30 18.16
N ARG A 187 5.28 -12.97 18.32
CA ARG A 187 4.72 -11.65 18.00
C ARG A 187 5.40 -10.58 18.84
N GLN A 188 5.81 -9.49 18.20
CA GLN A 188 6.40 -8.32 18.86
C GLN A 188 5.38 -7.25 19.22
N PHE A 189 4.27 -7.16 18.47
CA PHE A 189 3.28 -6.11 18.69
C PHE A 189 1.95 -6.67 19.21
N ARG A 190 1.47 -6.11 20.32
CA ARG A 190 0.08 -6.33 20.74
C ARG A 190 -0.86 -5.66 19.74
N SER A 191 -2.02 -6.28 19.49
CA SER A 191 -3.08 -5.71 18.65
C SER A 191 -3.49 -4.35 19.19
N ARG A 192 -3.75 -3.38 18.29
CA ARG A 192 -4.08 -2.01 18.66
C ARG A 192 -5.26 -1.53 17.83
N LYS A 193 -6.25 -0.92 18.48
CA LYS A 193 -7.44 -0.40 17.80
C LYS A 193 -7.07 0.53 16.63
N GLY A 194 -7.66 0.27 15.46
CA GLY A 194 -7.45 1.04 14.24
C GLY A 194 -6.11 0.78 13.53
N PHE A 195 -5.32 -0.20 13.99
CA PHE A 195 -4.18 -0.71 13.23
C PHE A 195 -4.59 -2.00 12.52
N THR A 196 -4.14 -2.15 11.28
CA THR A 196 -4.17 -3.40 10.54
C THR A 196 -2.86 -4.13 10.79
N ASP A 197 -2.95 -5.39 11.19
CA ASP A 197 -1.82 -6.28 11.40
C ASP A 197 -1.53 -7.04 10.10
N LEU A 198 -0.31 -6.92 9.59
CA LEU A 198 0.15 -7.57 8.37
C LEU A 198 1.40 -8.39 8.67
N VAL A 199 1.59 -9.46 7.89
CA VAL A 199 2.90 -10.08 7.74
C VAL A 199 3.34 -9.96 6.29
N MET A 200 4.62 -9.65 6.09
CA MET A 200 5.24 -9.67 4.77
C MET A 200 6.32 -10.75 4.73
N ILE A 201 6.44 -11.41 3.61
CA ILE A 201 7.56 -12.30 3.30
C ILE A 201 8.45 -11.60 2.28
N SER A 202 9.74 -11.50 2.58
CA SER A 202 10.73 -10.78 1.79
C SER A 202 11.93 -11.69 1.48
N GLY A 203 12.45 -11.57 0.26
CA GLY A 203 13.61 -12.31 -0.23
C GLY A 203 14.19 -11.65 -1.48
N ASP A 204 15.20 -12.28 -2.08
CA ASP A 204 15.82 -11.74 -3.29
C ASP A 204 14.80 -11.59 -4.43
N GLY A 205 14.60 -10.36 -4.89
CA GLY A 205 13.60 -10.01 -5.90
C GLY A 205 12.14 -10.29 -5.52
N PHE A 206 11.83 -10.59 -4.24
CA PHE A 206 10.50 -11.02 -3.81
C PHE A 206 9.99 -10.24 -2.60
N LEU A 207 8.73 -9.81 -2.69
CA LEU A 207 7.97 -9.29 -1.56
C LEU A 207 6.48 -9.54 -1.79
N GLN A 208 5.82 -10.09 -0.79
CA GLN A 208 4.38 -10.38 -0.73
C GLN A 208 3.89 -10.13 0.70
N GLY A 209 2.62 -9.78 0.88
CA GLY A 209 2.03 -9.54 2.19
C GLY A 209 0.65 -10.15 2.35
N ALA A 210 0.25 -10.41 3.59
CA ALA A 210 -1.11 -10.80 3.93
C ALA A 210 -1.52 -10.18 5.28
N VAL A 211 -2.83 -10.11 5.51
CA VAL A 211 -3.40 -9.72 6.81
C VAL A 211 -3.21 -10.86 7.81
N ILE A 212 -2.84 -10.53 9.05
CA ILE A 212 -2.79 -11.50 10.15
C ILE A 212 -4.20 -11.65 10.72
N LEU A 213 -4.77 -12.84 10.59
CA LEU A 213 -6.12 -13.16 11.08
C LEU A 213 -6.07 -13.73 12.50
N GLU A 214 -7.17 -13.67 13.24
CA GLU A 214 -7.30 -14.41 14.50
C GLU A 214 -7.48 -15.91 14.21
N SER A 215 -6.82 -16.77 14.99
CA SER A 215 -7.16 -18.19 15.02
C SER A 215 -8.42 -18.36 15.87
N TYR A 216 -9.51 -18.81 15.24
CA TYR A 216 -10.63 -19.42 15.96
C TYR A 216 -10.21 -20.76 16.58
#